data_AF-A0A9D9E3A5-F1
#
_entry.id   AF-A0A9D9E3A5-F1
#
_cell.length_a   1.000
_cell.length_b   1.000
_cell.length_c   1.000
_cell.angle_alpha   90.00
_cell.angle_beta   90.00
_cell.angle_gamma   90.00
#
_symmetry.space_group_name_H-M   'P 1'
#
loop_
_entity.id
_entity.type
_entity.pdbx_description
1 polymer ?
#
loop_
_entity_poly.entity_id
_entity_poly.type
_entity_poly.pdbx_seq_one_letter_code
_entity_poly.pdbx_strand_id
1 'polypeptide(L)' 'MTEQEIFKAIAETVAERTDCNPDDVKMESTFHDLGIDSLDTVELLMELEDKLGISIELDKKIETVGDLVSFIQNKEN' A
#
# COMPACT_ATOMS: atom_id res chain seq x y z
N MET A 1 -6.94 11.69 5.75
CA MET A 1 -7.89 10.53 5.75
C MET A 1 -7.63 9.66 7.00
N THR A 2 -8.45 8.67 7.35
CA THR A 2 -8.15 7.75 8.49
C THR A 2 -7.28 6.56 8.05
N GLU A 3 -6.47 6.02 8.97
CA GLU A 3 -5.62 4.83 8.75
C GLU A 3 -6.37 3.69 8.04
N GLN A 4 -7.57 3.37 8.54
CA GLN A 4 -8.42 2.32 8.01
C GLN A 4 -8.87 2.58 6.57
N GLU A 5 -9.12 3.83 6.19
CA GLU A 5 -9.57 4.17 4.83
C GLU A 5 -8.42 4.03 3.83
N ILE A 6 -7.20 4.44 4.24
CA ILE A 6 -5.97 4.29 3.46
C ILE A 6 -5.64 2.80 3.31
N PHE A 7 -5.65 2.04 4.41
CA PHE A 7 -5.43 0.60 4.41
C PHE A 7 -6.41 -0.11 3.48
N LYS A 8 -7.70 0.22 3.59
CA LYS A 8 -8.73 -0.43 2.79
C LYS A 8 -8.57 -0.12 1.30
N ALA A 9 -8.26 1.13 0.94
CA ALA A 9 -7.97 1.49 -0.45
C ALA A 9 -6.75 0.73 -1.01
N ILE A 10 -5.68 0.59 -0.22
CA ILE A 10 -4.50 -0.19 -0.60
C ILE A 10 -4.84 -1.67 -0.71
N ALA A 11 -5.50 -2.24 0.30
CA ALA A 11 -5.87 -3.64 0.34
C ALA A 11 -6.80 -4.03 -0.81
N GLU A 12 -7.78 -3.19 -1.15
CA GLU A 12 -8.65 -3.38 -2.31
C GLU A 12 -7.84 -3.31 -3.62
N THR A 13 -6.96 -2.32 -3.79
CA THR A 13 -6.16 -2.19 -5.01
C THR A 13 -5.17 -3.36 -5.17
N VAL A 14 -4.55 -3.80 -4.07
CA VAL A 14 -3.65 -4.95 -4.03
C VAL A 14 -4.43 -6.24 -4.34
N ALA A 15 -5.58 -6.44 -3.72
CA ALA A 15 -6.45 -7.58 -3.95
C ALA A 15 -6.92 -7.70 -5.41
N GLU A 16 -7.31 -6.58 -6.02
CA GLU A 16 -7.68 -6.54 -7.45
C GLU A 16 -6.49 -6.90 -8.36
N ARG A 17 -5.26 -6.57 -7.96
CA ARG A 17 -4.04 -6.86 -8.73
C ARG A 17 -3.57 -8.30 -8.59
N THR A 18 -3.65 -8.87 -7.39
CA THR A 18 -3.13 -10.22 -7.10
C THR A 18 -4.19 -11.31 -7.08
N ASP A 19 -5.45 -10.97 -7.36
CA ASP A 19 -6.59 -11.88 -7.26
C ASP A 19 -6.72 -12.48 -5.84
N CYS A 20 -6.19 -11.79 -4.83
CA CYS A 20 -6.29 -12.18 -3.42
C CYS A 20 -7.48 -11.49 -2.75
N ASN A 21 -7.90 -11.99 -1.59
CA ASN A 21 -9.00 -11.37 -0.86
C ASN A 21 -8.45 -10.16 -0.06
N PRO A 22 -9.08 -8.96 -0.09
CA PRO A 22 -8.68 -7.86 0.78
C PRO A 22 -8.75 -8.21 2.27
N ASP A 23 -9.57 -9.19 2.67
CA ASP A 23 -9.60 -9.72 4.05
C ASP A 23 -8.36 -10.57 4.41
N ASP A 24 -7.65 -11.11 3.42
CA ASP A 24 -6.37 -11.83 3.63
C ASP A 24 -5.19 -10.85 3.76
N VAL A 25 -5.36 -9.60 3.29
CA VAL A 25 -4.38 -8.55 3.48
C VAL A 25 -4.37 -8.11 4.95
N LYS A 26 -3.21 -8.21 5.60
CA LYS A 26 -3.00 -7.68 6.95
C LYS A 26 -1.99 -6.55 6.93
N MET A 27 -2.03 -5.69 7.93
CA MET A 27 -1.00 -4.66 8.13
C MET A 27 0.41 -5.26 8.28
N GLU A 28 0.49 -6.47 8.83
CA GLU A 28 1.71 -7.26 8.99
C GLU A 28 2.10 -8.07 7.74
N SER A 29 1.20 -8.20 6.76
CA SER A 29 1.51 -8.87 5.49
C SER A 29 2.46 -8.02 4.65
N THR A 30 3.41 -8.67 3.99
CA THR A 30 4.27 -8.01 3.02
C THR A 30 3.66 -8.04 1.64
N PHE A 31 3.95 -7.03 0.81
CA PHE A 31 3.55 -7.02 -0.60
C PHE A 31 4.03 -8.30 -1.31
N HIS A 32 5.24 -8.74 -0.99
CA HIS A 32 5.80 -9.99 -1.51
C HIS A 32 4.99 -11.24 -1.13
N ASP A 33 4.51 -11.34 0.12
CA ASP A 33 3.67 -12.46 0.60
C ASP A 33 2.29 -12.47 -0.07
N LEU A 34 1.76 -11.28 -0.40
CA LEU A 34 0.51 -11.10 -1.13
C LEU A 34 0.63 -11.40 -2.63
N GLY A 35 1.83 -11.73 -3.12
CA GLY A 35 2.10 -11.98 -4.54
C GLY A 35 2.26 -10.71 -5.37
N ILE A 36 2.41 -9.55 -4.73
CA ILE A 36 2.80 -8.29 -5.40
C ILE A 36 4.30 -8.36 -5.63
N ASP A 37 4.74 -8.27 -6.89
CA ASP A 37 6.15 -8.17 -7.21
C ASP A 37 6.68 -6.74 -6.95
N SER A 38 8.00 -6.59 -6.96
CA SER A 38 8.67 -5.30 -6.88
C SER A 38 8.17 -4.29 -7.92
N LEU A 39 7.80 -4.75 -9.13
CA LEU A 39 7.26 -3.90 -10.19
C LEU A 39 5.83 -3.41 -9.89
N ASP A 40 4.95 -4.33 -9.46
CA ASP A 40 3.57 -4.02 -9.09
C ASP A 40 3.50 -3.09 -7.88
N THR A 41 4.42 -3.28 -6.92
CA THR A 41 4.56 -2.39 -5.76
C THR A 41 4.88 -0.96 -6.23
N VAL A 42 5.81 -0.78 -7.17
CA VAL A 42 6.16 0.55 -7.68
C VAL A 42 4.97 1.22 -8.38
N GLU A 43 4.22 0.47 -9.18
CA GLU A 43 3.03 1.01 -9.87
C GLU A 43 1.94 1.42 -8.88
N LEU A 44 1.68 0.58 -7.86
CA LEU A 44 0.74 0.87 -6.78
C LEU A 44 1.14 2.14 -6.03
N LEU A 45 2.42 2.25 -5.66
CA LEU A 45 2.96 3.40 -4.96
C LEU A 45 2.84 4.68 -5.80
N MET A 46 3.13 4.63 -7.10
CA MET A 46 2.95 5.76 -8.00
C MET A 46 1.48 6.19 -8.11
N GLU A 47 0.55 5.25 -8.18
CA GLU A 47 -0.89 5.55 -8.27
C GLU A 47 -1.41 6.16 -6.95
N LEU A 48 -0.94 5.65 -5.81
CA LEU A 48 -1.23 6.21 -4.49
C LEU A 48 -0.59 7.59 -4.30
N GLU A 49 0.63 7.78 -4.80
CA GLU A 49 1.35 9.06 -4.76
C GLU A 49 0.56 10.15 -5.50
N ASP A 50 0.05 9.84 -6.70
CA ASP A 50 -0.78 10.77 -7.49
C ASP A 50 -2.17 10.98 -6.88
N LYS A 51 -2.86 9.90 -6.44
CA LYS A 51 -4.20 9.99 -5.82
C LYS A 51 -4.21 10.79 -4.52
N LEU A 52 -3.20 10.58 -3.68
CA LEU A 52 -3.13 11.17 -2.34
C LEU A 52 -2.29 12.45 -2.32
N GLY A 53 -1.60 12.77 -3.42
CA GLY A 53 -0.72 13.95 -3.51
C GLY A 53 0.45 13.92 -2.52
N ILE A 54 0.83 12.73 -2.06
CA ILE A 54 1.97 12.53 -1.18
C ILE A 54 3.23 12.32 -2.02
N SER A 55 4.38 12.11 -1.39
CA SER A 55 5.56 11.63 -2.13
C SER A 55 6.20 10.49 -1.39
N ILE A 56 6.23 9.32 -2.02
CA ILE A 56 6.75 8.08 -1.42
C ILE A 56 8.15 7.88 -1.97
N GLU A 57 9.16 8.26 -1.19
CA GLU A 57 10.54 7.96 -1.55
C GLU A 57 10.77 6.45 -1.41
N LEU A 58 10.86 5.76 -2.56
CA LEU A 58 11.23 4.34 -2.68
C LEU A 58 12.57 3.97 -2.00
N ASP A 59 13.33 4.97 -1.56
CA ASP A 59 14.55 4.78 -0.76
C ASP A 59 14.23 4.15 0.62
N LYS A 60 13.03 4.43 1.17
CA LYS A 60 12.49 3.63 2.26
C LYS A 60 11.86 2.36 1.70
N LYS A 61 12.45 1.22 2.06
CA LYS A 61 11.86 -0.10 1.83
C LYS A 61 10.51 -0.20 2.55
N ILE A 62 9.44 0.07 1.83
CA ILE A 62 8.09 -0.26 2.27
C ILE A 62 7.88 -1.74 2.00
N GLU A 63 8.06 -2.57 3.04
CA GLU A 63 7.92 -4.02 2.93
C GLU A 63 6.52 -4.50 3.29
N THR A 64 5.83 -3.81 4.21
CA THR A 64 4.50 -4.20 4.71
C THR A 64 3.43 -3.18 4.34
N VAL A 65 2.18 -3.66 4.27
CA VAL A 65 1.01 -2.79 4.03
C VAL A 65 0.85 -1.78 5.17
N GLY A 66 1.11 -2.18 6.41
CA GLY A 66 1.04 -1.28 7.57
C GLY A 66 2.08 -0.16 7.53
N ASP A 67 3.28 -0.43 7.01
CA ASP A 67 4.31 0.60 6.84
C ASP A 67 3.86 1.65 5.81
N LEU A 68 3.29 1.19 4.69
CA LEU A 68 2.73 2.08 3.66
C LEU A 68 1.62 2.96 4.23
N VAL A 69 0.65 2.36 4.90
CA VAL A 69 -0.50 3.07 5.49
C VAL A 69 -0.03 4.11 6.51
N SER A 70 0.86 3.71 7.42
CA SER A 70 1.42 4.60 8.43
C SER A 70 2.20 5.75 7.80
N PHE A 71 2.94 5.48 6.72
CA PHE A 71 3.71 6.49 6.00
C PHE A 71 2.80 7.54 5.34
N ILE A 72 1.75 7.08 4.66
CA ILE A 72 0.74 7.94 4.02
C ILE A 72 0.04 8.79 5.08
N GLN A 73 -0.43 8.17 6.16
CA GLN A 73 -1.13 8.87 7.24
C GLN A 73 -0.24 9.94 7.89
N ASN A 74 1.05 9.68 8.07
CA ASN A 74 1.99 10.68 8.60
C ASN A 74 2.25 11.84 7.64
N LYS A 75 2.12 11.64 6.32
CA LYS A 75 2.28 12.70 5.30
C LYS A 75 1.02 13.55 5.10
N GLU A 76 -0.16 12.97 5.34
CA GLU A 76 -1.47 13.62 5.26
C GLU A 76 -1.81 14.52 6.47
N ASN A 77 -0.95 14.56 7.50
CA ASN A 77 -1.19 15.23 8.78
C ASN A 77 -0.26 16.44 8.97
#